data_AF-A0A2N2IIU1-F1
#
_entry.id   AF-A0A2N2IIU1-F1
#
_cell.length_a   1.000
_cell.length_b   1.000
_cell.length_c   1.000
_cell.angle_alpha   90.00
_cell.angle_beta   90.00
_cell.angle_gamma   90.00
#
_symmetry.space_group_name_H-M   'P 1'
#
loop_
_entity.id
_entity.type
_entity.pdbx_description
1 polymer ?
#
loop_
_entity_poly.entity_id
_entity_poly.type
_entity_poly.pdbx_seq_one_letter_code
_entity_poly.pdbx_strand_id
1 'polypeptide(L)'
;MACSCESVNSIRIESPAPGSFFAAGQDVEVVITTKESPVIVNGTRYSGKSFTAVLPPVDGLGFIKASRKGDPLFSVRSYLQGVFRDIADFQSETVQTRLGIDILQNREVSFASICEEMMAGEELVSYMDNPIVVETEIAFIPVTIEITTTSVVAGSIEVTMRFEGDTLYFHSRLSNVLIYYNSKAAGISGSGQALYDWMEIDGELVLAVGDSDLINMSATASAPHITDDGGVPEEAFGLIIDKLDVAVQDAIIVTTRNSSRIVFNTMMSTLVPQVVLEFENPILQETRAQSMDILDGNIQLAYETKIQAQTPLLAGPGAGVLERSHRDAEREDGMSITFGSALVNQIAFAMWDAGNANGKVYTKQQLYDLGMEKLGGYYDRLKTSQIDLLLPPVLEWDETGPWLVIGGIEITMKMDGAEDTMAHTAGRVPIYFEQRENAIVLLRDEGREVIFYDVGFNRMSDLVDPAKVVRLLTTAVPGVVSDL
;
A
#
# COMPACT_ATOMS: atom_id res chain seq x y z
N MET A 1 -11.29 -58.61 12.81
CA MET A 1 -10.68 -58.11 11.56
C MET A 1 -11.78 -57.98 10.53
N ALA A 2 -12.31 -56.78 10.33
CA ALA A 2 -13.13 -56.50 9.16
C ALA A 2 -12.17 -56.01 8.07
N CYS A 3 -12.12 -56.68 6.92
CA CYS A 3 -11.46 -56.12 5.74
C CYS A 3 -12.20 -54.82 5.40
N SER A 4 -11.54 -53.67 5.56
CA SER A 4 -12.03 -52.42 4.97
C SER A 4 -11.93 -52.58 3.47
N CYS A 5 -13.08 -52.65 2.79
CA CYS A 5 -13.11 -52.45 1.36
C CYS A 5 -12.89 -50.96 1.09
N GLU A 6 -12.14 -50.70 0.03
CA GLU A 6 -11.80 -49.35 -0.38
C GLU A 6 -12.39 -49.08 -1.74
N SER A 7 -13.15 -48.02 -1.82
CA SER A 7 -13.46 -47.37 -3.06
C SER A 7 -12.34 -46.38 -3.41
N VAL A 8 -11.51 -46.79 -4.38
CA VAL A 8 -10.51 -45.94 -5.03
C VAL A 8 -11.15 -45.35 -6.28
N ASN A 9 -11.06 -44.04 -6.44
CA ASN A 9 -11.59 -43.39 -7.61
C ASN A 9 -10.90 -43.92 -8.88
N SER A 10 -11.73 -44.31 -9.84
CA SER A 10 -11.26 -44.93 -11.09
C SER A 10 -10.80 -43.90 -12.13
N ILE A 11 -11.14 -42.63 -11.93
CA ILE A 11 -10.76 -41.48 -12.75
C ILE A 11 -9.53 -40.83 -12.11
N ARG A 12 -8.55 -40.43 -12.93
CA ARG A 12 -7.37 -39.66 -12.50
C ARG A 12 -7.12 -38.51 -13.45
N ILE A 13 -6.89 -37.33 -12.88
CA ILE A 13 -6.39 -36.16 -13.58
C ILE A 13 -4.86 -36.22 -13.48
N GLU A 14 -4.20 -36.55 -14.59
CA GLU A 14 -2.74 -36.69 -14.67
C GLU A 14 -2.08 -35.32 -14.89
N SER A 15 -2.71 -34.47 -15.69
CA SER A 15 -2.30 -33.08 -15.94
C SER A 15 -3.53 -32.18 -15.90
N PRO A 16 -3.47 -30.97 -15.32
CA PRO A 16 -2.33 -30.40 -14.57
C PRO A 16 -1.96 -31.19 -13.31
N ALA A 17 -0.71 -31.02 -12.87
CA ALA A 17 -0.30 -31.43 -11.53
C ALA A 17 -1.04 -30.57 -10.47
N PRO A 18 -1.21 -31.05 -9.23
CA PRO A 18 -1.69 -30.19 -8.15
C PRO A 18 -0.80 -28.95 -8.01
N GLY A 19 -1.39 -27.77 -7.74
CA GLY A 19 -0.61 -26.54 -7.58
C GLY A 19 -0.06 -25.94 -8.88
N SER A 20 -0.67 -26.23 -10.04
CA SER A 20 -0.17 -25.72 -11.33
C SER A 20 -0.57 -24.26 -11.59
N PHE A 21 0.32 -23.56 -12.31
CA PHE A 21 0.16 -22.18 -12.77
C PHE A 21 0.18 -22.14 -14.30
N PHE A 22 -0.67 -21.31 -14.90
CA PHE A 22 -0.77 -21.14 -16.35
C PHE A 22 -0.77 -19.66 -16.74
N ALA A 23 -0.05 -19.30 -17.81
CA ALA A 23 -0.15 -17.96 -18.39
C ALA A 23 -1.58 -17.61 -18.84
N ALA A 24 -1.92 -16.32 -18.81
CA ALA A 24 -3.21 -15.79 -19.22
C ALA A 24 -3.58 -16.16 -20.67
N GLY A 25 -4.88 -16.37 -20.92
CA GLY A 25 -5.45 -16.45 -22.27
C GLY A 25 -5.15 -17.72 -23.07
N GLN A 26 -4.47 -18.71 -22.51
CA GLN A 26 -4.25 -20.02 -23.16
C GLN A 26 -5.28 -21.07 -22.74
N ASP A 27 -5.68 -21.94 -23.66
CA ASP A 27 -6.45 -23.13 -23.31
C ASP A 27 -5.64 -24.04 -22.38
N VAL A 28 -6.32 -24.73 -21.46
CA VAL A 28 -5.69 -25.66 -20.51
C VAL A 28 -5.94 -27.09 -20.95
N GLU A 29 -4.87 -27.81 -21.26
CA GLU A 29 -4.92 -29.23 -21.58
C GLU A 29 -4.98 -30.10 -20.32
N VAL A 30 -6.05 -30.87 -20.21
CA VAL A 30 -6.32 -31.77 -19.09
C VAL A 30 -6.20 -33.21 -19.55
N VAL A 31 -5.18 -33.91 -19.07
CA VAL A 31 -4.95 -35.33 -19.39
C VAL A 31 -5.64 -36.18 -18.33
N ILE A 32 -6.53 -37.06 -18.77
CA ILE A 32 -7.31 -37.93 -17.88
C ILE A 32 -7.07 -39.38 -18.23
N THR A 33 -6.87 -40.21 -17.19
CA THR A 33 -6.91 -41.66 -17.30
C THR A 33 -8.09 -42.21 -16.51
N THR A 34 -8.73 -43.26 -17.03
CA THR A 34 -9.85 -43.92 -16.39
C THR A 34 -9.90 -45.41 -16.70
N LYS A 35 -10.38 -46.22 -15.74
CA LYS A 35 -10.69 -47.63 -15.99
C LYS A 35 -11.97 -47.81 -16.81
N GLU A 36 -12.93 -46.89 -16.64
CA GLU A 36 -14.28 -46.99 -17.16
C GLU A 36 -14.71 -45.70 -17.88
N SER A 37 -15.42 -45.87 -19.00
CA SER A 37 -15.80 -44.80 -19.93
C SER A 37 -17.32 -44.85 -20.16
N PRO A 38 -18.02 -43.73 -20.40
CA PRO A 38 -17.53 -42.36 -20.64
C PRO A 38 -17.28 -41.56 -19.35
N VAL A 39 -16.43 -40.53 -19.45
CA VAL A 39 -16.17 -39.54 -18.40
C VAL A 39 -16.67 -38.18 -18.87
N ILE A 40 -17.25 -37.40 -17.95
CA ILE A 40 -17.68 -36.03 -18.17
C ILE A 40 -16.67 -35.10 -17.51
N VAL A 41 -16.09 -34.18 -18.29
CA VAL A 41 -15.15 -33.15 -17.81
C VAL A 41 -15.80 -31.79 -18.00
N ASN A 42 -16.07 -31.08 -16.90
CA ASN A 42 -16.74 -29.76 -16.91
C ASN A 42 -17.97 -29.71 -17.85
N GLY A 43 -18.80 -30.77 -17.83
CA GLY A 43 -20.02 -30.88 -18.66
C GLY A 43 -19.83 -31.50 -20.04
N THR A 44 -18.60 -31.65 -20.53
CA THR A 44 -18.31 -32.25 -21.85
C THR A 44 -18.00 -33.74 -21.73
N ARG A 45 -18.59 -34.57 -22.59
CA ARG A 45 -18.46 -36.03 -22.55
C ARG A 45 -17.29 -36.51 -23.42
N TYR A 46 -16.40 -37.29 -22.82
CA TYR A 46 -15.27 -37.92 -23.47
C TYR A 46 -15.36 -39.44 -23.40
N SER A 47 -14.81 -40.12 -24.41
CA SER A 47 -14.79 -41.58 -24.53
C SER A 47 -13.36 -42.10 -24.68
N GLY A 48 -13.10 -43.31 -24.20
CA GLY A 48 -11.76 -43.90 -24.13
C GLY A 48 -11.27 -44.07 -22.68
N LYS A 49 -10.12 -44.75 -22.54
CA LYS A 49 -9.44 -45.00 -21.25
C LYS A 49 -8.38 -43.96 -20.90
N SER A 50 -7.91 -43.22 -21.91
CA SER A 50 -7.04 -42.07 -21.76
C SER A 50 -7.39 -41.08 -22.86
N PHE A 51 -7.54 -39.81 -22.50
CA PHE A 51 -7.88 -38.72 -23.43
C PHE A 51 -7.41 -37.38 -22.88
N THR A 52 -7.30 -36.40 -23.76
CA THR A 52 -7.05 -34.99 -23.41
C THR A 52 -8.34 -34.21 -23.58
N ALA A 53 -8.77 -33.53 -22.54
CA ALA A 53 -9.82 -32.51 -22.59
C ALA A 53 -9.16 -31.13 -22.68
N VAL A 54 -9.73 -30.24 -23.48
CA VAL A 54 -9.26 -28.86 -23.60
C VAL A 54 -10.29 -27.98 -22.91
N LEU A 55 -9.83 -27.21 -21.92
CA LEU A 55 -10.67 -26.25 -21.21
C LEU A 55 -10.36 -24.84 -21.71
N PRO A 56 -11.38 -23.98 -21.89
CA PRO A 56 -11.16 -22.59 -22.26
C PRO A 56 -10.36 -21.85 -21.18
N PRO A 57 -9.63 -20.78 -21.54
CA PRO A 57 -8.89 -19.98 -20.57
C PRO A 57 -9.84 -19.39 -19.52
N VAL A 58 -9.33 -19.29 -18.30
CA VAL A 58 -9.94 -18.53 -17.22
C VAL A 58 -8.98 -17.44 -16.76
N ASP A 59 -9.51 -16.47 -16.03
CA ASP A 59 -8.70 -15.50 -15.30
C ASP A 59 -8.85 -15.79 -13.80
N GLY A 60 -7.80 -16.33 -13.19
CA GLY A 60 -7.74 -16.67 -11.77
C GLY A 60 -7.83 -18.15 -11.48
N LEU A 61 -8.68 -18.49 -10.53
CA LEU A 61 -8.86 -19.87 -10.10
C LEU A 61 -9.62 -20.67 -11.18
N GLY A 62 -8.90 -21.58 -11.83
CA GLY A 62 -9.49 -22.62 -12.66
C GLY A 62 -9.86 -23.85 -11.85
N PHE A 63 -10.95 -24.52 -12.26
CA PHE A 63 -11.44 -25.71 -11.59
C PHE A 63 -11.84 -26.80 -12.60
N ILE A 64 -11.36 -28.01 -12.36
CA ILE A 64 -11.55 -29.20 -13.18
C ILE A 64 -12.38 -30.18 -12.36
N LYS A 65 -13.49 -30.64 -12.94
CA LYS A 65 -14.32 -31.73 -12.41
C LYS A 65 -14.41 -32.83 -13.46
N ALA A 66 -13.89 -34.00 -13.14
CA ALA A 66 -13.99 -35.20 -13.95
C ALA A 66 -14.85 -36.24 -13.24
N SER A 67 -16.04 -36.51 -13.77
CA SER A 67 -17.05 -37.35 -13.13
C SER A 67 -17.67 -38.35 -14.09
N ARG A 68 -18.40 -39.31 -13.53
CA ARG A 68 -19.17 -40.30 -14.28
C ARG A 68 -20.61 -40.30 -13.80
N LYS A 69 -21.55 -40.48 -14.72
CA LYS A 69 -22.97 -40.52 -14.39
C LYS A 69 -23.27 -41.68 -13.43
N GLY A 70 -23.83 -41.36 -12.27
CA GLY A 70 -24.21 -42.34 -11.24
C GLY A 70 -23.07 -42.80 -10.34
N ASP A 71 -21.85 -42.29 -10.54
CA ASP A 71 -20.72 -42.54 -9.64
C ASP A 71 -20.63 -41.41 -8.61
N PRO A 72 -20.69 -41.71 -7.29
CA PRO A 72 -20.50 -40.70 -6.26
C PRO A 72 -19.05 -40.23 -6.15
N LEU A 73 -18.08 -40.98 -6.67
CA LEU A 73 -16.67 -40.61 -6.66
C LEU A 73 -16.30 -39.92 -7.98
N PHE A 74 -15.74 -38.72 -7.85
CA PHE A 74 -15.24 -37.94 -8.98
C PHE A 74 -13.95 -37.24 -8.57
N SER A 75 -13.12 -36.93 -9.58
CA SER A 75 -11.84 -36.27 -9.37
C SER A 75 -12.00 -34.79 -9.61
N VAL A 76 -11.37 -33.99 -8.76
CA VAL A 76 -11.26 -32.55 -8.98
C VAL A 76 -9.81 -32.09 -8.93
N ARG A 77 -9.57 -30.96 -9.56
CA ARG A 77 -8.28 -30.27 -9.51
C ARG A 77 -8.50 -28.78 -9.75
N SER A 78 -7.68 -27.95 -9.12
CA SER A 78 -7.64 -26.53 -9.39
C SER A 78 -6.25 -26.10 -9.85
N TYR A 79 -6.19 -24.97 -10.52
CA TYR A 79 -4.99 -24.31 -10.99
C TYR A 79 -5.19 -22.78 -10.93
N LEU A 80 -4.11 -22.01 -10.94
CA LEU A 80 -4.19 -20.57 -11.16
C LEU A 80 -3.80 -20.24 -12.59
N GLN A 81 -4.54 -19.34 -13.22
CA GLN A 81 -4.24 -18.84 -14.54
C GLN A 81 -4.28 -17.31 -14.56
N GLY A 82 -3.28 -16.68 -15.18
CA GLY A 82 -3.27 -15.23 -15.32
C GLY A 82 -1.90 -14.65 -15.63
N VAL A 83 -1.74 -13.37 -15.36
CA VAL A 83 -0.45 -12.67 -15.41
C VAL A 83 0.17 -12.74 -14.03
N PHE A 84 1.33 -13.38 -13.93
CA PHE A 84 2.07 -13.50 -12.68
C PHE A 84 3.28 -12.57 -12.71
N ARG A 85 3.38 -11.72 -11.70
CA ARG A 85 4.55 -10.88 -11.46
C ARG A 85 5.58 -11.63 -10.65
N ASP A 86 6.86 -11.37 -10.93
CA ASP A 86 7.97 -11.97 -10.19
C ASP A 86 7.94 -11.50 -8.72
N ILE A 87 8.23 -12.42 -7.81
CA ILE A 87 8.34 -12.14 -6.36
C ILE A 87 9.60 -11.33 -6.02
N ALA A 88 10.60 -11.34 -6.91
CA ALA A 88 11.83 -10.59 -6.73
C ALA A 88 11.68 -9.09 -7.06
N ASP A 89 10.60 -8.69 -7.73
CA ASP A 89 10.38 -7.33 -8.20
C ASP A 89 9.51 -6.51 -7.23
N PHE A 90 9.70 -5.19 -7.26
CA PHE A 90 8.79 -4.26 -6.60
C PHE A 90 7.48 -4.17 -7.39
N GLN A 91 6.37 -4.16 -6.67
CA GLN A 91 5.04 -4.04 -7.24
C GLN A 91 4.48 -2.65 -7.00
N SER A 92 4.13 -1.98 -8.08
CA SER A 92 3.55 -0.64 -8.12
C SER A 92 2.19 -0.56 -7.42
N GLU A 93 1.83 0.64 -6.95
CA GLU A 93 0.47 1.00 -6.50
C GLU A 93 -0.09 0.10 -5.38
N THR A 94 0.79 -0.42 -4.53
CA THR A 94 0.43 -1.32 -3.42
C THR A 94 -0.19 -0.58 -2.25
N VAL A 95 0.32 0.61 -1.94
CA VAL A 95 -0.26 1.53 -0.95
C VAL A 95 -0.31 2.93 -1.55
N GLN A 96 -1.41 3.63 -1.35
CA GLN A 96 -1.55 5.04 -1.72
C GLN A 96 -2.02 5.84 -0.52
N THR A 97 -1.31 6.92 -0.20
CA THR A 97 -1.74 7.91 0.80
C THR A 97 -2.15 9.18 0.08
N ARG A 98 -3.33 9.71 0.39
CA ARG A 98 -3.82 10.99 -0.14
C ARG A 98 -3.94 12.00 0.99
N LEU A 99 -3.51 13.22 0.73
CA LEU A 99 -3.58 14.35 1.66
C LEU A 99 -4.36 15.50 1.01
N GLY A 100 -5.54 15.79 1.56
CA GLY A 100 -6.34 16.94 1.15
C GLY A 100 -5.88 18.26 1.76
N ILE A 101 -6.42 19.35 1.21
CA ILE A 101 -6.09 20.74 1.63
C ILE A 101 -6.31 20.99 3.13
N ASP A 102 -7.25 20.29 3.75
CA ASP A 102 -7.55 20.44 5.18
C ASP A 102 -6.34 20.09 6.06
N ILE A 103 -5.61 19.03 5.73
CA ILE A 103 -4.38 18.61 6.44
C ILE A 103 -3.23 19.59 6.18
N LEU A 104 -3.17 20.14 4.97
CA LEU A 104 -2.10 21.06 4.58
C LEU A 104 -2.25 22.44 5.21
N GLN A 105 -3.49 22.89 5.48
CA GLN A 105 -3.76 24.28 5.88
C GLN A 105 -4.55 24.41 7.20
N ASN A 106 -5.69 23.76 7.33
CA ASN A 106 -6.71 24.17 8.31
C ASN A 106 -6.61 23.49 9.69
N ARG A 107 -5.79 22.44 9.82
CA ARG A 107 -5.59 21.74 11.09
C ARG A 107 -4.67 22.53 12.02
N GLU A 108 -4.83 22.35 13.32
CA GLU A 108 -4.00 22.97 14.36
C GLU A 108 -2.50 22.62 14.17
N VAL A 109 -2.22 21.39 13.75
CA VAL A 109 -0.89 20.92 13.33
C VAL A 109 -0.94 20.63 11.83
N SER A 110 -0.89 21.68 11.01
CA SER A 110 -0.87 21.60 9.55
C SER A 110 0.53 21.91 9.00
N PHE A 111 0.75 21.63 7.71
CA PHE A 111 1.99 22.04 7.06
C PHE A 111 2.19 23.56 7.15
N ALA A 112 1.13 24.33 6.92
CA ALA A 112 1.15 25.79 7.03
C ALA A 112 1.53 26.25 8.45
N SER A 113 0.88 25.72 9.50
CA SER A 113 1.15 26.16 10.87
C SER A 113 2.56 25.82 11.35
N ILE A 114 3.12 24.67 10.96
CA ILE A 114 4.51 24.31 11.29
C ILE A 114 5.49 25.21 10.52
N CYS A 115 5.20 25.57 9.27
CA CYS A 115 6.04 26.53 8.54
C CYS A 115 6.03 27.91 9.21
N GLU A 116 4.86 28.39 9.66
CA GLU A 116 4.75 29.64 10.42
C GLU A 116 5.62 29.61 11.67
N GLU A 117 5.52 28.54 12.47
CA GLU A 117 6.33 28.36 13.68
C GLU A 117 7.84 28.33 13.39
N MET A 118 8.25 27.60 12.35
CA MET A 118 9.65 27.52 11.96
C MET A 118 10.18 28.86 11.44
N MET A 119 9.38 29.65 10.73
CA MET A 119 9.81 30.95 10.21
C MET A 119 9.78 32.06 11.28
N ALA A 120 8.86 32.01 12.25
CA ALA A 120 8.64 33.09 13.21
C ALA A 120 9.83 33.32 14.18
N GLY A 121 10.74 32.35 14.29
CA GLY A 121 11.94 32.42 15.13
C GLY A 121 13.26 32.61 14.39
N GLU A 122 13.25 32.70 13.06
CA GLU A 122 14.47 32.74 12.26
C GLU A 122 15.02 34.16 12.12
N GLU A 123 16.31 34.33 12.40
CA GLU A 123 16.98 35.61 12.21
C GLU A 123 17.46 35.73 10.76
N LEU A 124 16.69 36.43 9.93
CA LEU A 124 16.89 36.46 8.47
C LEU A 124 18.24 37.07 8.07
N VAL A 125 18.85 37.88 8.95
CA VAL A 125 20.19 38.45 8.74
C VAL A 125 21.25 37.38 8.48
N SER A 126 21.06 36.17 9.01
CA SER A 126 21.99 35.05 8.81
C SER A 126 22.01 34.51 7.37
N TYR A 127 20.99 34.85 6.56
CA TYR A 127 20.86 34.46 5.16
C TYR A 127 21.21 35.60 4.19
N MET A 128 21.56 36.79 4.70
CA MET A 128 21.97 37.93 3.89
C MET A 128 23.47 37.84 3.56
N ASP A 129 23.82 37.85 2.27
CA ASP A 129 25.20 37.80 1.81
C ASP A 129 25.89 39.16 1.88
N ASN A 130 27.07 39.24 2.52
CA ASN A 130 27.94 40.42 2.59
C ASN A 130 27.25 41.71 3.13
N PRO A 131 28.02 42.71 3.59
CA PRO A 131 27.46 44.04 3.84
C PRO A 131 26.85 44.63 2.55
N ILE A 132 25.67 45.24 2.67
CA ILE A 132 24.98 45.95 1.58
C ILE A 132 25.74 47.24 1.30
N VAL A 133 26.27 47.39 0.09
CA VAL A 133 27.03 48.59 -0.31
C VAL A 133 26.16 49.52 -1.15
N VAL A 134 26.05 50.78 -0.73
CA VAL A 134 25.31 51.84 -1.42
C VAL A 134 26.26 52.95 -1.82
N GLU A 135 26.28 53.32 -3.10
CA GLU A 135 27.07 54.45 -3.62
C GLU A 135 26.14 55.64 -3.87
N THR A 136 26.45 56.80 -3.28
CA THR A 136 25.65 58.02 -3.40
C THR A 136 26.52 59.27 -3.51
N GLU A 137 26.07 60.32 -4.20
CA GLU A 137 26.76 61.61 -4.28
C GLU A 137 26.18 62.58 -3.24
N ILE A 138 27.01 63.02 -2.29
CA ILE A 138 26.64 64.03 -1.30
C ILE A 138 27.45 65.28 -1.58
N ALA A 139 26.79 66.39 -1.94
CA ALA A 139 27.43 67.69 -2.15
C ALA A 139 28.72 67.62 -3.02
N PHE A 140 28.63 66.95 -4.17
CA PHE A 140 29.69 66.80 -5.19
C PHE A 140 30.86 65.86 -4.84
N ILE A 141 30.75 65.06 -3.77
CA ILE A 141 31.71 63.99 -3.45
C ILE A 141 30.97 62.65 -3.51
N PRO A 142 31.37 61.71 -4.38
CA PRO A 142 30.84 60.35 -4.33
C PRO A 142 31.29 59.70 -3.02
N VAL A 143 30.32 59.28 -2.21
CA VAL A 143 30.52 58.59 -0.94
C VAL A 143 29.93 57.19 -1.05
N THR A 144 30.76 56.19 -0.79
CA THR A 144 30.30 54.80 -0.61
C THR A 144 29.90 54.60 0.85
N ILE A 145 28.61 54.31 1.07
CA ILE A 145 28.02 53.97 2.37
C ILE A 145 27.89 52.45 2.43
N GLU A 146 28.59 51.84 3.37
CA GLU A 146 28.46 50.42 3.68
C GLU A 146 27.39 50.25 4.76
N ILE A 147 26.38 49.44 4.48
CA ILE A 147 25.27 49.11 5.38
C ILE A 147 25.42 47.65 5.81
N THR A 148 25.50 47.43 7.10
CA THR A 148 25.51 46.09 7.68
C THR A 148 24.22 45.90 8.45
N THR A 149 23.33 45.05 7.92
CA THR A 149 22.15 44.60 8.65
C THR A 149 22.60 43.80 9.87
N THR A 150 22.02 44.09 11.03
CA THR A 150 22.37 43.42 12.29
C THR A 150 21.30 42.46 12.77
N SER A 151 20.03 42.72 12.44
CA SER A 151 18.92 41.83 12.77
C SER A 151 17.72 42.13 11.88
N VAL A 152 16.92 41.10 11.60
CA VAL A 152 15.67 41.20 10.84
C VAL A 152 14.63 40.34 11.55
N VAL A 153 13.51 40.94 11.96
CA VAL A 153 12.47 40.30 12.76
C VAL A 153 11.10 40.59 12.16
N ALA A 154 10.26 39.56 11.99
CA ALA A 154 8.86 39.70 11.64
C ALA A 154 7.97 39.61 12.89
N GLY A 155 6.98 40.50 13.01
CA GLY A 155 6.06 40.50 14.15
C GLY A 155 5.04 39.35 14.11
N SER A 156 4.66 38.92 12.92
CA SER A 156 3.85 37.72 12.69
C SER A 156 4.05 37.19 11.27
N ILE A 157 3.80 35.89 11.10
CA ILE A 157 3.88 35.19 9.81
C ILE A 157 2.59 34.40 9.64
N GLU A 158 1.98 34.52 8.48
CA GLU A 158 0.82 33.73 8.06
C GLU A 158 1.21 32.94 6.80
N VAL A 159 0.85 31.67 6.73
CA VAL A 159 1.09 30.80 5.59
C VAL A 159 -0.24 30.25 5.10
N THR A 160 -0.47 30.36 3.80
CA THR A 160 -1.65 29.82 3.13
C THR A 160 -1.25 28.97 1.94
N MET A 161 -2.09 27.99 1.62
CA MET A 161 -1.87 27.11 0.49
C MET A 161 -3.15 27.01 -0.35
N ARG A 162 -3.00 26.77 -1.65
CA ARG A 162 -4.15 26.57 -2.54
C ARG A 162 -3.79 25.69 -3.72
N PHE A 163 -4.70 24.80 -4.09
CA PHE A 163 -4.58 24.02 -5.32
C PHE A 163 -5.15 24.82 -6.51
N GLU A 164 -4.41 24.90 -7.60
CA GLU A 164 -4.95 25.27 -8.91
C GLU A 164 -4.52 24.22 -9.95
N GLY A 165 -5.45 23.35 -10.34
CA GLY A 165 -5.12 22.19 -11.17
C GLY A 165 -4.13 21.25 -10.48
N ASP A 166 -3.02 20.96 -11.15
CA ASP A 166 -1.97 20.05 -10.67
C ASP A 166 -0.83 20.82 -9.96
N THR A 167 -1.09 22.05 -9.52
CA THR A 167 -0.10 22.91 -8.85
C THR A 167 -0.61 23.32 -7.48
N LEU A 168 0.28 23.25 -6.48
CA LEU A 168 0.02 23.72 -5.13
C LEU A 168 0.80 25.02 -4.90
N TYR A 169 0.06 26.11 -4.79
CA TYR A 169 0.61 27.43 -4.51
C TYR A 169 0.80 27.60 -3.03
N PHE A 170 1.96 28.14 -2.68
CA PHE A 170 2.34 28.56 -1.35
C PHE A 170 2.35 30.09 -1.31
N HIS A 171 1.72 30.66 -0.29
CA HIS A 171 1.75 32.09 -0.03
C HIS A 171 2.08 32.33 1.45
N SER A 172 3.06 33.19 1.73
CA SER A 172 3.38 33.64 3.08
C SER A 172 3.28 35.15 3.19
N ARG A 173 2.67 35.64 4.26
CA ARG A 173 2.56 37.05 4.60
C ARG A 173 3.25 37.32 5.94
N LEU A 174 4.29 38.14 5.91
CA LEU A 174 4.97 38.64 7.09
C LEU A 174 4.43 40.03 7.40
N SER A 175 4.16 40.31 8.68
CA SER A 175 3.70 41.63 9.13
C SER A 175 4.71 42.27 10.07
N ASN A 176 4.88 43.59 9.95
CA ASN A 176 5.82 44.40 10.75
C ASN A 176 7.26 43.84 10.69
N VAL A 177 7.84 43.78 9.48
CA VAL A 177 9.22 43.31 9.30
C VAL A 177 10.16 44.46 9.64
N LEU A 178 10.85 44.33 10.77
CA LEU A 178 11.77 45.32 11.31
C LEU A 178 13.22 44.91 11.03
N ILE A 179 13.97 45.82 10.43
CA ILE A 179 15.37 45.65 10.08
C ILE A 179 16.19 46.64 10.88
N TYR A 180 17.19 46.16 11.61
CA TYR A 180 18.21 46.99 12.23
C TYR A 180 19.47 47.00 11.36
N TYR A 181 20.06 48.17 11.15
CA TYR A 181 21.27 48.31 10.36
C TYR A 181 22.26 49.30 10.98
N ASN A 182 23.53 49.07 10.69
CA ASN A 182 24.61 50.03 10.92
C ASN A 182 25.11 50.57 9.58
N SER A 183 25.52 51.84 9.55
CA SER A 183 26.04 52.50 8.36
C SER A 183 27.44 53.05 8.60
N LYS A 184 28.30 52.96 7.57
CA LYS A 184 29.67 53.44 7.63
C LYS A 184 30.10 54.08 6.32
N ALA A 185 30.67 55.27 6.39
CA ALA A 185 31.29 55.97 5.27
C ALA A 185 32.44 56.86 5.77
N ALA A 186 33.18 57.49 4.84
CA ALA A 186 34.23 58.45 5.22
C ALA A 186 33.62 59.64 5.99
N GLY A 187 33.85 59.71 7.30
CA GLY A 187 33.29 60.75 8.17
C GLY A 187 31.83 60.51 8.59
N ILE A 188 31.26 59.35 8.27
CA ILE A 188 29.89 58.95 8.58
C ILE A 188 29.93 57.62 9.36
N SER A 189 29.29 57.59 10.52
CA SER A 189 29.06 56.37 11.29
C SER A 189 27.69 56.51 11.95
N GLY A 190 26.79 55.57 11.67
CA GLY A 190 25.41 55.64 12.11
C GLY A 190 24.78 54.28 12.36
N SER A 191 23.58 54.33 12.92
CA SER A 191 22.70 53.18 13.08
C SER A 191 21.27 53.63 12.78
N GLY A 192 20.45 52.72 12.30
CA GLY A 192 19.05 53.00 12.03
C GLY A 192 18.22 51.74 11.93
N GLN A 193 16.95 51.95 11.63
CA GLN A 193 15.98 50.89 11.41
C GLN A 193 15.14 51.16 10.16
N ALA A 194 14.78 50.10 9.44
CA ALA A 194 13.80 50.12 8.37
C ALA A 194 12.63 49.21 8.76
N LEU A 195 11.40 49.75 8.77
CA LEU A 195 10.19 49.00 9.08
C LEU A 195 9.32 48.86 7.84
N TYR A 196 9.01 47.62 7.48
CA TYR A 196 8.02 47.28 6.48
C TYR A 196 6.72 46.88 7.18
N ASP A 197 5.59 47.47 6.75
CA ASP A 197 4.28 47.11 7.26
C ASP A 197 3.94 45.64 6.94
N TRP A 198 4.29 45.21 5.73
CA TRP A 198 4.13 43.83 5.28
C TRP A 198 5.15 43.43 4.22
N MET A 199 5.37 42.12 4.12
CA MET A 199 6.04 41.45 3.01
C MET A 199 5.26 40.20 2.65
N GLU A 200 5.14 39.90 1.36
CA GLU A 200 4.45 38.73 0.83
C GLU A 200 5.41 37.91 -0.03
N ILE A 201 5.37 36.58 0.12
CA ILE A 201 6.13 35.64 -0.68
C ILE A 201 5.16 34.66 -1.31
N ASP A 202 5.26 34.52 -2.61
CA ASP A 202 4.56 33.51 -3.38
C ASP A 202 5.55 32.49 -3.91
N GLY A 203 5.11 31.24 -4.03
CA GLY A 203 5.89 30.18 -4.65
C GLY A 203 5.00 29.02 -5.07
N GLU A 204 5.57 28.12 -5.87
CA GLU A 204 4.91 26.91 -6.33
C GLU A 204 5.62 25.70 -5.73
N LEU A 205 4.88 24.81 -5.07
CA LEU A 205 5.44 23.58 -4.54
C LEU A 205 5.58 22.55 -5.66
N VAL A 206 6.83 22.15 -5.91
CA VAL A 206 7.16 21.00 -6.76
C VAL A 206 7.40 19.80 -5.87
N LEU A 207 6.66 18.74 -6.19
CA LEU A 207 6.74 17.47 -5.50
C LEU A 207 7.71 16.54 -6.23
N ALA A 208 8.63 15.96 -5.47
CA ALA A 208 9.47 14.88 -5.92
C ALA A 208 9.79 13.92 -4.76
N VAL A 209 9.86 12.62 -5.08
CA VAL A 209 10.16 11.59 -4.09
C VAL A 209 11.52 11.87 -3.44
N GLY A 210 11.51 12.11 -2.13
CA GLY A 210 12.70 12.36 -1.32
C GLY A 210 13.15 13.82 -1.25
N ASP A 211 12.70 14.71 -2.15
CA ASP A 211 13.05 16.13 -2.09
C ASP A 211 12.00 17.01 -2.77
N SER A 212 11.12 17.63 -1.99
CA SER A 212 10.18 18.64 -2.47
C SER A 212 10.74 20.04 -2.26
N ASP A 213 10.31 20.99 -3.10
CA ASP A 213 10.89 22.33 -3.11
C ASP A 213 9.88 23.39 -3.54
N LEU A 214 10.12 24.63 -3.13
CA LEU A 214 9.41 25.80 -3.65
C LEU A 214 10.19 26.38 -4.83
N ILE A 215 9.52 26.51 -5.98
CA ILE A 215 10.06 27.14 -7.18
C ILE A 215 9.26 28.41 -7.52
N ASN A 216 9.73 29.14 -8.54
CA ASN A 216 9.06 30.35 -9.03
C ASN A 216 8.77 31.36 -7.92
N MET A 217 9.67 31.42 -6.94
CA MET A 217 9.47 32.25 -5.76
C MET A 217 9.61 33.73 -6.12
N SER A 218 8.68 34.53 -5.60
CA SER A 218 8.73 35.99 -5.71
C SER A 218 8.37 36.60 -4.37
N ALA A 219 9.05 37.67 -3.99
CA ALA A 219 8.72 38.45 -2.82
C ALA A 219 8.30 39.86 -3.24
N THR A 220 7.29 40.39 -2.55
CA THR A 220 6.87 41.79 -2.67
C THR A 220 6.74 42.39 -1.27
N ALA A 221 6.91 43.70 -1.16
CA ALA A 221 6.94 44.38 0.14
C ALA A 221 6.23 45.74 0.08
N SER A 222 5.76 46.20 1.23
CA SER A 222 5.38 47.60 1.43
C SER A 222 6.57 48.54 1.29
N ALA A 223 6.35 49.84 1.07
CA ALA A 223 7.43 50.81 1.18
C ALA A 223 7.94 50.90 2.64
N PRO A 224 9.24 50.79 2.90
CA PRO A 224 9.76 50.85 4.26
C PRO A 224 9.81 52.27 4.80
N HIS A 225 9.63 52.38 6.13
CA HIS A 225 9.87 53.60 6.87
C HIS A 225 11.25 53.51 7.54
N ILE A 226 12.17 54.38 7.10
CA ILE A 226 13.50 54.48 7.69
C ILE A 226 13.50 55.48 8.84
N THR A 227 14.07 55.07 9.97
CA THR A 227 14.44 55.96 11.09
C THR A 227 15.94 55.80 11.31
N ASP A 228 16.73 56.83 10.99
CA ASP A 228 18.19 56.84 11.14
C ASP A 228 18.58 57.74 12.33
N ASP A 229 19.41 57.22 13.24
CA ASP A 229 19.88 57.95 14.44
C ASP A 229 21.11 58.84 14.16
N GLY A 230 21.49 58.98 12.88
CA GLY A 230 22.46 59.94 12.40
C GLY A 230 23.57 59.29 11.58
N GLY A 231 23.82 59.84 10.39
CA GLY A 231 24.96 59.49 9.54
C GLY A 231 24.60 59.41 8.07
N VAL A 232 23.41 58.91 7.74
CA VAL A 232 22.96 58.75 6.36
C VAL A 232 22.14 59.97 5.93
N PRO A 233 22.47 60.65 4.82
CA PRO A 233 21.63 61.72 4.27
C PRO A 233 20.29 61.19 3.75
N GLU A 234 19.22 61.97 3.91
CA GLU A 234 17.87 61.60 3.44
C GLU A 234 17.83 61.31 1.93
N GLU A 235 18.67 61.99 1.14
CA GLU A 235 18.75 61.75 -0.31
C GLU A 235 19.25 60.34 -0.66
N ALA A 236 19.96 59.68 0.25
CA ALA A 236 20.43 58.31 0.08
C ALA A 236 19.38 57.26 0.48
N PHE A 237 18.31 57.66 1.19
CA PHE A 237 17.32 56.70 1.71
C PHE A 237 16.66 55.88 0.59
N GLY A 238 16.32 56.49 -0.54
CA GLY A 238 15.75 55.76 -1.68
C GLY A 238 16.68 54.65 -2.20
N LEU A 239 17.98 54.95 -2.36
CA LEU A 239 18.98 53.98 -2.82
C LEU A 239 19.22 52.86 -1.79
N ILE A 240 19.12 53.20 -0.51
CA ILE A 240 19.24 52.24 0.59
C ILE A 240 18.05 51.30 0.62
N ILE A 241 16.84 51.83 0.43
CA ILE A 241 15.60 51.05 0.34
C ILE A 241 15.70 50.05 -0.81
N ASP A 242 16.04 50.50 -2.03
CA ASP A 242 16.15 49.61 -3.19
C ASP A 242 17.13 48.44 -2.96
N LYS A 243 18.24 48.70 -2.25
CA LYS A 243 19.25 47.67 -1.96
C LYS A 243 18.86 46.76 -0.80
N LEU A 244 18.25 47.31 0.24
CA LEU A 244 17.69 46.54 1.36
C LEU A 244 16.57 45.63 0.87
N ASP A 245 15.67 46.13 0.02
CA ASP A 245 14.56 45.38 -0.56
C ASP A 245 15.06 44.10 -1.21
N VAL A 246 16.02 44.20 -2.14
CA VAL A 246 16.57 43.02 -2.84
C VAL A 246 17.19 42.03 -1.84
N ALA A 247 18.06 42.50 -0.95
CA ALA A 247 18.77 41.63 -0.02
C ALA A 247 17.83 40.93 0.98
N VAL A 248 16.78 41.62 1.43
CA VAL A 248 15.81 41.10 2.39
C VAL A 248 14.84 40.15 1.71
N GLN A 249 14.36 40.50 0.51
CA GLN A 249 13.54 39.62 -0.31
C GLN A 249 14.26 38.30 -0.60
N ASP A 250 15.53 38.36 -1.00
CA ASP A 250 16.36 37.16 -1.23
C ASP A 250 16.51 36.32 0.05
N ALA A 251 16.83 36.96 1.19
CA ALA A 251 16.97 36.25 2.46
C ALA A 251 15.67 35.56 2.88
N ILE A 252 14.53 36.24 2.78
CA ILE A 252 13.22 35.67 3.12
C ILE A 252 12.84 34.54 2.17
N ILE A 253 13.10 34.68 0.87
CA ILE A 253 12.88 33.59 -0.10
C ILE A 253 13.69 32.36 0.32
N VAL A 254 14.96 32.53 0.66
CA VAL A 254 15.85 31.43 1.09
C VAL A 254 15.33 30.79 2.38
N THR A 255 15.00 31.56 3.41
CA THR A 255 14.48 31.04 4.67
C THR A 255 13.15 30.31 4.48
N THR A 256 12.22 30.90 3.74
CA THR A 256 10.90 30.31 3.44
C THR A 256 11.07 28.99 2.71
N ARG A 257 11.88 28.96 1.65
CA ARG A 257 12.18 27.73 0.88
C ARG A 257 12.76 26.64 1.78
N ASN A 258 13.74 26.98 2.62
CA ASN A 258 14.38 26.02 3.51
C ASN A 258 13.42 25.47 4.56
N SER A 259 12.64 26.33 5.23
CA SER A 259 11.65 25.92 6.22
C SER A 259 10.58 25.04 5.60
N SER A 260 9.95 25.47 4.51
CA SER A 260 8.93 24.68 3.80
C SER A 260 9.47 23.33 3.33
N ARG A 261 10.69 23.30 2.77
CA ARG A 261 11.34 22.06 2.35
C ARG A 261 11.59 21.11 3.52
N ILE A 262 12.11 21.60 4.64
CA ILE A 262 12.36 20.78 5.84
C ILE A 262 11.05 20.20 6.37
N VAL A 263 10.03 21.04 6.56
CA VAL A 263 8.72 20.60 7.08
C VAL A 263 8.10 19.58 6.15
N PHE A 264 8.07 19.86 4.84
CA PHE A 264 7.38 19.02 3.87
C PHE A 264 8.07 17.65 3.75
N ASN A 265 9.39 17.64 3.58
CA ASN A 265 10.15 16.39 3.47
C ASN A 265 10.07 15.57 4.75
N THR A 266 10.08 16.22 5.92
CA THR A 266 9.86 15.53 7.21
C THR A 266 8.46 14.90 7.26
N MET A 267 7.41 15.67 6.97
CA MET A 267 6.03 15.17 6.91
C MET A 267 5.91 13.96 5.98
N MET A 268 6.44 14.06 4.75
CA MET A 268 6.39 12.95 3.78
C MET A 268 7.14 11.71 4.27
N SER A 269 8.31 11.89 4.89
CA SER A 269 9.09 10.77 5.44
C SER A 269 8.38 10.04 6.58
N THR A 270 7.50 10.73 7.31
CA THR A 270 6.71 10.13 8.40
C THR A 270 5.44 9.43 7.93
N LEU A 271 4.93 9.80 6.75
CA LEU A 271 3.73 9.21 6.17
C LEU A 271 3.96 7.88 5.46
N VAL A 272 5.19 7.34 5.51
CA VAL A 272 5.51 6.04 4.94
C VAL A 272 4.75 4.95 5.70
N PRO A 273 3.76 4.28 5.08
CA PRO A 273 2.99 3.25 5.75
C PRO A 273 3.88 2.05 6.05
N GLN A 274 3.83 1.56 7.29
CA GLN A 274 4.51 0.33 7.66
C GLN A 274 3.56 -0.85 7.51
N VAL A 275 3.94 -1.82 6.68
CA VAL A 275 3.26 -3.12 6.62
C VAL A 275 4.01 -4.04 7.58
N VAL A 276 3.39 -4.36 8.71
CA VAL A 276 3.96 -5.24 9.74
C VAL A 276 3.05 -6.45 9.88
N LEU A 277 3.58 -7.61 9.51
CA LEU A 277 2.87 -8.88 9.58
C LEU A 277 3.79 -9.91 10.25
N GLU A 278 3.26 -10.58 11.27
CA GLU A 278 3.98 -11.61 12.00
C GLU A 278 3.43 -12.98 11.61
N PHE A 279 4.29 -13.82 11.06
CA PHE A 279 3.99 -15.20 10.70
C PHE A 279 4.93 -16.17 11.41
N GLU A 280 4.46 -17.39 11.67
CA GLU A 280 5.26 -18.47 12.25
C GLU A 280 6.53 -18.72 11.41
N ASN A 281 6.34 -18.81 10.08
CA ASN A 281 7.43 -18.78 9.12
C ASN A 281 7.56 -17.37 8.54
N PRO A 282 8.71 -16.69 8.73
CA PRO A 282 8.86 -15.28 8.43
C PRO A 282 8.81 -14.96 6.92
N ILE A 283 8.29 -13.76 6.63
CA ILE A 283 8.33 -13.13 5.30
C ILE A 283 9.20 -11.87 5.36
N LEU A 284 9.83 -11.53 4.24
CA LEU A 284 10.59 -10.30 4.05
C LEU A 284 9.69 -9.25 3.40
N GLN A 285 9.77 -8.01 3.89
CA GLN A 285 8.96 -6.90 3.41
C GLN A 285 9.85 -5.67 3.20
N GLU A 286 9.78 -5.08 2.02
CA GLU A 286 10.42 -3.83 1.67
C GLU A 286 9.37 -2.89 1.08
N THR A 287 9.32 -1.65 1.55
CA THR A 287 8.42 -0.60 1.05
C THR A 287 9.24 0.61 0.65
N ARG A 288 8.95 1.20 -0.51
CA ARG A 288 9.55 2.48 -0.92
C ARG A 288 8.55 3.37 -1.62
N ALA A 289 8.79 4.67 -1.53
CA ALA A 289 8.01 5.66 -2.27
C ALA A 289 8.28 5.50 -3.77
N GLN A 290 7.20 5.44 -4.55
CA GLN A 290 7.22 5.26 -6.00
C GLN A 290 7.02 6.60 -6.70
N SER A 291 5.94 7.32 -6.34
CA SER A 291 5.63 8.64 -6.90
C SER A 291 4.97 9.54 -5.86
N MET A 292 5.00 10.83 -6.15
CA MET A 292 4.32 11.85 -5.38
C MET A 292 3.83 12.92 -6.35
N ASP A 293 2.52 13.07 -6.45
CA ASP A 293 1.87 13.88 -7.47
C ASP A 293 0.71 14.68 -6.88
N ILE A 294 0.33 15.78 -7.54
CA ILE A 294 -0.89 16.53 -7.21
C ILE A 294 -1.98 16.05 -8.15
N LEU A 295 -3.06 15.52 -7.59
CA LEU A 295 -4.19 14.99 -8.33
C LEU A 295 -5.49 15.38 -7.64
N ASP A 296 -6.42 15.96 -8.40
CA ASP A 296 -7.78 16.27 -7.92
C ASP A 296 -7.80 17.08 -6.60
N GLY A 297 -6.90 18.07 -6.45
CA GLY A 297 -6.82 18.89 -5.23
C GLY A 297 -6.30 18.14 -4.00
N ASN A 298 -5.51 17.09 -4.21
CA ASN A 298 -4.84 16.32 -3.16
C ASN A 298 -3.37 16.09 -3.54
N ILE A 299 -2.54 15.91 -2.52
CA ILE A 299 -1.22 15.31 -2.70
C ILE A 299 -1.38 13.80 -2.59
N GLN A 300 -1.03 13.07 -3.64
CA GLN A 300 -1.05 11.61 -3.69
C GLN A 300 0.38 11.07 -3.59
N LEU A 301 0.60 10.21 -2.61
CA LEU A 301 1.82 9.46 -2.38
C LEU A 301 1.56 7.99 -2.76
N ALA A 302 2.27 7.48 -3.77
CA ALA A 302 2.19 6.08 -4.15
C ALA A 302 3.42 5.34 -3.63
N TYR A 303 3.21 4.15 -3.09
CA TYR A 303 4.25 3.27 -2.60
C TYR A 303 4.21 1.94 -3.35
N GLU A 304 5.41 1.41 -3.56
CA GLU A 304 5.60 0.06 -4.05
C GLU A 304 6.21 -0.82 -2.97
N THR A 305 5.75 -2.07 -2.92
CA THR A 305 6.26 -3.07 -1.99
C THR A 305 6.93 -4.21 -2.72
N LYS A 306 7.85 -4.86 -2.02
CA LYS A 306 8.37 -6.17 -2.37
C LYS A 306 8.21 -7.06 -1.15
N ILE A 307 7.37 -8.08 -1.26
CA ILE A 307 7.07 -9.01 -0.17
C ILE A 307 7.26 -10.44 -0.67
N GLN A 308 8.07 -11.22 0.05
CA GLN A 308 8.44 -12.59 -0.31
C GLN A 308 8.69 -13.46 0.92
N ALA A 309 8.63 -14.78 0.78
CA ALA A 309 9.02 -15.70 1.85
C ALA A 309 10.51 -15.52 2.18
N GLN A 310 10.88 -15.56 3.46
CA GLN A 310 12.30 -15.57 3.83
C GLN A 310 12.98 -16.88 3.41
N THR A 311 12.26 -17.99 3.53
CA THR A 311 12.68 -19.32 3.04
C THR A 311 11.54 -19.89 2.19
N PRO A 312 11.62 -19.79 0.85
CA PRO A 312 10.65 -20.40 -0.06
C PRO A 312 10.59 -21.92 0.11
N LEU A 313 9.38 -22.47 0.23
CA LEU A 313 9.15 -23.91 0.40
C LEU A 313 8.30 -24.52 -0.72
N LEU A 314 7.44 -23.72 -1.37
CA LEU A 314 6.39 -24.26 -2.24
C LEU A 314 6.47 -23.78 -3.68
N ALA A 315 6.88 -22.53 -3.90
CA ALA A 315 6.90 -21.91 -5.21
C ALA A 315 7.84 -22.66 -6.16
N GLY A 316 7.27 -23.23 -7.22
CA GLY A 316 8.01 -23.81 -8.32
C GLY A 316 8.37 -22.76 -9.39
N PRO A 317 9.16 -23.14 -10.41
CA PRO A 317 9.45 -22.27 -11.54
C PRO A 317 8.17 -21.76 -12.22
N GLY A 318 8.06 -20.44 -12.43
CA GLY A 318 6.90 -19.80 -13.07
C GLY A 318 5.75 -19.45 -12.13
N ALA A 319 5.84 -19.77 -10.83
CA ALA A 319 4.96 -19.22 -9.81
C ALA A 319 5.27 -17.73 -9.58
N GLY A 320 4.25 -16.95 -9.26
CA GLY A 320 4.40 -15.53 -8.95
C GLY A 320 3.11 -14.96 -8.40
N VAL A 321 3.14 -13.66 -8.09
CA VAL A 321 1.97 -12.96 -7.57
C VAL A 321 1.00 -12.70 -8.71
N LEU A 322 -0.23 -13.17 -8.55
CA LEU A 322 -1.27 -12.99 -9.55
C LEU A 322 -1.70 -11.52 -9.62
N GLU A 323 -1.57 -10.93 -10.80
CA GLU A 323 -1.99 -9.57 -11.07
C GLU A 323 -3.51 -9.48 -11.12
N ARG A 324 -4.06 -8.53 -10.36
CA ARG A 324 -5.51 -8.30 -10.25
C ARG A 324 -5.76 -6.82 -10.32
N SER A 325 -6.68 -6.40 -11.19
CA SER A 325 -7.12 -5.01 -11.25
C SER A 325 -7.68 -4.57 -9.90
N HIS A 326 -7.14 -3.49 -9.37
CA HIS A 326 -7.73 -2.80 -8.23
C HIS A 326 -8.94 -1.98 -8.71
N ARG A 327 -9.94 -1.82 -7.84
CA ARG A 327 -11.01 -0.84 -8.05
C ARG A 327 -10.69 0.34 -7.16
N ASP A 328 -10.53 1.52 -7.76
CA ASP A 328 -10.31 2.75 -7.00
C ASP A 328 -11.45 2.93 -5.98
N ALA A 329 -11.08 3.06 -4.71
CA ALA A 329 -12.03 3.37 -3.66
C ALA A 329 -12.65 4.76 -3.89
N GLU A 330 -13.89 4.94 -3.43
CA GLU A 330 -14.58 6.23 -3.48
C GLU A 330 -13.80 7.29 -2.70
N ARG A 331 -13.86 8.54 -3.17
CA ARG A 331 -13.08 9.67 -2.64
C ARG A 331 -13.65 10.11 -1.28
N GLU A 332 -12.78 10.26 -0.28
CA GLU A 332 -13.12 10.93 0.98
C GLU A 332 -12.40 12.29 1.07
N ASP A 333 -13.09 13.29 1.62
CA ASP A 333 -12.50 14.60 1.93
C ASP A 333 -11.60 14.47 3.17
N GLY A 334 -10.28 14.48 3.00
CA GLY A 334 -9.34 14.43 4.13
C GLY A 334 -8.04 13.69 3.83
N MET A 335 -7.58 12.88 4.79
CA MET A 335 -6.48 11.94 4.60
C MET A 335 -7.06 10.54 4.40
N SER A 336 -6.65 9.86 3.34
CA SER A 336 -7.06 8.47 3.08
C SER A 336 -5.85 7.60 2.74
N ILE A 337 -5.86 6.36 3.22
CA ILE A 337 -4.89 5.33 2.83
C ILE A 337 -5.65 4.25 2.08
N THR A 338 -5.21 3.92 0.87
CA THR A 338 -5.78 2.88 0.02
C THR A 338 -4.76 1.76 -0.18
N PHE A 339 -5.22 0.51 -0.15
CA PHE A 339 -4.38 -0.66 -0.44
C PHE A 339 -4.78 -1.30 -1.76
N GLY A 340 -3.80 -1.47 -2.63
CA GLY A 340 -3.96 -2.19 -3.89
C GLY A 340 -4.14 -3.70 -3.64
N SER A 341 -4.87 -4.36 -4.54
CA SER A 341 -4.97 -5.84 -4.60
C SER A 341 -3.59 -6.51 -4.68
N ALA A 342 -2.63 -5.86 -5.31
CA ALA A 342 -1.25 -6.31 -5.42
C ALA A 342 -0.58 -6.49 -4.04
N LEU A 343 -0.91 -5.66 -3.05
CA LEU A 343 -0.36 -5.80 -1.69
C LEU A 343 -0.85 -7.10 -1.04
N VAL A 344 -2.17 -7.31 -1.05
CA VAL A 344 -2.79 -8.48 -0.41
C VAL A 344 -2.36 -9.78 -1.10
N ASN A 345 -2.29 -9.78 -2.44
CA ASN A 345 -1.83 -10.95 -3.19
C ASN A 345 -0.35 -11.26 -2.95
N GLN A 346 0.50 -10.24 -2.81
CA GLN A 346 1.90 -10.43 -2.43
C GLN A 346 2.03 -11.06 -1.04
N ILE A 347 1.29 -10.55 -0.06
CA ILE A 347 1.27 -11.09 1.31
C ILE A 347 0.81 -12.54 1.29
N ALA A 348 -0.32 -12.82 0.64
CA ALA A 348 -0.89 -14.17 0.56
C ALA A 348 0.08 -15.15 -0.13
N PHE A 349 0.73 -14.73 -1.21
CA PHE A 349 1.74 -15.54 -1.88
C PHE A 349 2.95 -15.82 -0.98
N ALA A 350 3.52 -14.79 -0.35
CA ALA A 350 4.70 -14.92 0.50
C ALA A 350 4.43 -15.78 1.74
N MET A 351 3.27 -15.59 2.38
CA MET A 351 2.79 -16.42 3.49
C MET A 351 2.67 -17.89 3.06
N TRP A 352 2.01 -18.14 1.93
CA TRP A 352 1.85 -19.48 1.38
C TRP A 352 3.20 -20.12 1.09
N ASP A 353 4.06 -19.44 0.34
CA ASP A 353 5.37 -19.94 -0.07
C ASP A 353 6.31 -20.18 1.13
N ALA A 354 6.19 -19.39 2.20
CA ALA A 354 6.88 -19.63 3.47
C ALA A 354 6.36 -20.87 4.22
N GLY A 355 5.28 -21.51 3.76
CA GLY A 355 4.69 -22.70 4.35
C GLY A 355 3.70 -22.43 5.48
N ASN A 356 3.30 -21.18 5.73
CA ASN A 356 2.36 -20.84 6.80
C ASN A 356 0.96 -21.42 6.59
N ALA A 357 0.62 -21.77 5.35
CA ALA A 357 -0.67 -22.34 4.98
C ALA A 357 -0.66 -23.87 4.82
N ASN A 358 0.47 -24.54 5.08
CA ASN A 358 0.62 -25.99 4.88
C ASN A 358 0.89 -26.73 6.19
N GLY A 359 0.54 -28.01 6.21
CA GLY A 359 0.75 -28.92 7.34
C GLY A 359 -0.12 -28.58 8.55
N LYS A 360 -1.23 -27.85 8.38
CA LYS A 360 -2.12 -27.49 9.50
C LYS A 360 -2.91 -28.71 9.93
N VAL A 361 -2.56 -29.26 11.08
CA VAL A 361 -3.19 -30.44 11.66
C VAL A 361 -4.18 -30.04 12.74
N TYR A 362 -5.44 -30.37 12.51
CA TYR A 362 -6.51 -30.17 13.46
C TYR A 362 -6.90 -31.50 14.11
N THR A 363 -6.94 -31.50 15.43
CA THR A 363 -7.55 -32.58 16.20
C THR A 363 -9.07 -32.51 16.10
N LYS A 364 -9.73 -33.64 16.39
CA LYS A 364 -11.20 -33.70 16.46
C LYS A 364 -11.80 -32.64 17.40
N GLN A 365 -11.14 -32.34 18.52
CA GLN A 365 -11.62 -31.35 19.48
C GLN A 365 -11.51 -29.93 18.90
N GLN A 366 -10.37 -29.57 18.29
CA GLN A 366 -10.21 -28.26 17.66
C GLN A 366 -11.23 -28.01 16.55
N LEU A 367 -11.56 -29.03 15.75
CA LEU A 367 -12.62 -28.92 14.75
C LEU A 367 -14.00 -28.66 15.40
N TYR A 368 -14.30 -29.28 16.54
CA TYR A 368 -15.52 -28.99 17.29
C TYR A 368 -15.53 -27.57 17.87
N ASP A 369 -14.38 -27.09 18.35
CA ASP A 369 -14.25 -25.72 18.85
C ASP A 369 -14.43 -24.69 17.73
N LEU A 370 -14.07 -25.03 16.49
CA LEU A 370 -14.36 -24.26 15.27
C LEU A 370 -15.83 -24.37 14.80
N GLY A 371 -16.70 -25.05 15.55
CA GLY A 371 -18.13 -25.13 15.29
C GLY A 371 -18.57 -26.37 14.49
N MET A 372 -17.72 -27.41 14.39
CA MET A 372 -18.11 -28.65 13.73
C MET A 372 -19.18 -29.37 14.57
N GLU A 373 -20.30 -29.72 13.96
CA GLU A 373 -21.32 -30.53 14.64
C GLU A 373 -20.82 -31.96 14.90
N LYS A 374 -21.41 -32.66 15.88
CA LYS A 374 -21.13 -34.09 16.09
C LYS A 374 -21.65 -34.90 14.90
N LEU A 375 -20.73 -35.31 14.02
CA LEU A 375 -21.07 -36.01 12.78
C LEU A 375 -21.52 -37.47 12.99
N GLY A 376 -21.14 -38.10 14.10
CA GLY A 376 -21.53 -39.46 14.48
C GLY A 376 -21.09 -40.58 13.50
N GLY A 377 -21.17 -41.83 13.95
CA GLY A 377 -20.83 -42.99 13.11
C GLY A 377 -19.32 -43.20 13.01
N TYR A 378 -18.79 -43.54 11.83
CA TYR A 378 -17.35 -43.81 11.69
C TYR A 378 -16.48 -42.56 11.92
N TYR A 379 -17.03 -41.35 11.72
CA TYR A 379 -16.41 -40.06 12.06
C TYR A 379 -16.06 -39.90 13.53
N ASP A 380 -16.67 -40.70 14.41
CA ASP A 380 -16.26 -40.69 15.81
C ASP A 380 -14.82 -41.15 16.02
N ARG A 381 -14.26 -41.86 15.03
CA ARG A 381 -12.89 -42.36 14.98
C ARG A 381 -11.91 -41.39 14.31
N LEU A 382 -12.33 -40.19 13.93
CA LEU A 382 -11.42 -39.16 13.41
C LEU A 382 -10.37 -38.83 14.46
N LYS A 383 -9.09 -39.03 14.12
CA LYS A 383 -7.96 -38.65 14.97
C LYS A 383 -7.51 -37.24 14.64
N THR A 384 -7.17 -37.02 13.38
CA THR A 384 -6.64 -35.75 12.88
C THR A 384 -7.15 -35.49 11.47
N SER A 385 -7.30 -34.21 11.13
CA SER A 385 -7.47 -33.72 9.78
C SER A 385 -6.31 -32.79 9.46
N GLN A 386 -5.55 -33.10 8.42
CA GLN A 386 -4.54 -32.20 7.89
C GLN A 386 -5.14 -31.45 6.70
N ILE A 387 -4.91 -30.14 6.64
CA ILE A 387 -5.32 -29.27 5.53
C ILE A 387 -4.07 -28.62 4.95
N ASP A 388 -3.92 -28.74 3.63
CA ASP A 388 -2.83 -28.16 2.86
C ASP A 388 -3.39 -27.28 1.75
N LEU A 389 -2.81 -26.09 1.56
CA LEU A 389 -3.11 -25.21 0.43
C LEU A 389 -2.05 -25.42 -0.64
N LEU A 390 -2.42 -26.07 -1.73
CA LEU A 390 -1.51 -26.35 -2.86
C LEU A 390 -1.36 -25.15 -3.81
N LEU A 391 -2.16 -24.10 -3.64
CA LEU A 391 -2.07 -22.83 -4.38
C LEU A 391 -2.12 -21.67 -3.39
N PRO A 392 -1.46 -20.53 -3.70
CA PRO A 392 -1.57 -19.35 -2.87
C PRO A 392 -3.01 -18.81 -2.89
N PRO A 393 -3.52 -18.30 -1.75
CA PRO A 393 -4.78 -17.56 -1.74
C PRO A 393 -4.68 -16.30 -2.62
N VAL A 394 -5.80 -15.91 -3.24
CA VAL A 394 -5.88 -14.75 -4.13
C VAL A 394 -7.02 -13.86 -3.69
N LEU A 395 -6.76 -12.57 -3.50
CA LEU A 395 -7.80 -11.57 -3.33
C LEU A 395 -8.49 -11.30 -4.68
N GLU A 396 -9.80 -11.50 -4.70
CA GLU A 396 -10.68 -11.08 -5.78
C GLU A 396 -11.76 -10.13 -5.25
N TRP A 397 -12.17 -9.18 -6.07
CA TRP A 397 -13.24 -8.24 -5.74
C TRP A 397 -14.35 -8.38 -6.76
N ASP A 398 -15.57 -8.67 -6.30
CA ASP A 398 -16.76 -8.67 -7.15
C ASP A 398 -17.81 -7.69 -6.62
N GLU A 399 -18.97 -7.65 -7.26
CA GLU A 399 -20.07 -6.74 -6.89
C GLU A 399 -20.57 -6.95 -5.46
N THR A 400 -20.29 -8.11 -4.85
CA THR A 400 -20.70 -8.44 -3.48
C THR A 400 -19.63 -8.11 -2.44
N GLY A 401 -18.45 -7.66 -2.86
CA GLY A 401 -17.34 -7.27 -1.99
C GLY A 401 -16.06 -8.11 -2.21
N PRO A 402 -15.08 -7.99 -1.29
CA PRO A 402 -13.83 -8.72 -1.39
C PRO A 402 -13.98 -10.17 -0.94
N TRP A 403 -13.25 -11.05 -1.63
CA TRP A 403 -13.19 -12.50 -1.42
C TRP A 403 -11.75 -12.98 -1.43
N LEU A 404 -11.40 -13.86 -0.51
CA LEU A 404 -10.19 -14.65 -0.59
C LEU A 404 -10.50 -15.97 -1.31
N VAL A 405 -9.98 -16.12 -2.52
CA VAL A 405 -10.12 -17.32 -3.34
C VAL A 405 -9.01 -18.28 -3.02
N ILE A 406 -9.39 -19.53 -2.72
CA ILE A 406 -8.50 -20.55 -2.18
C ILE A 406 -8.54 -21.76 -3.09
N GLY A 407 -7.48 -21.94 -3.85
CA GLY A 407 -7.28 -23.09 -4.70
C GLY A 407 -6.51 -24.20 -4.01
N GLY A 408 -6.65 -25.41 -4.53
CA GLY A 408 -5.74 -26.51 -4.23
C GLY A 408 -5.88 -27.01 -2.79
N ILE A 409 -7.09 -26.97 -2.22
CA ILE A 409 -7.32 -27.45 -0.87
C ILE A 409 -7.21 -28.97 -0.90
N GLU A 410 -6.17 -29.52 -0.28
CA GLU A 410 -6.02 -30.95 -0.03
C GLU A 410 -6.33 -31.24 1.43
N ILE A 411 -7.14 -32.26 1.67
CA ILE A 411 -7.44 -32.74 3.01
C ILE A 411 -7.08 -34.19 3.14
N THR A 412 -6.29 -34.49 4.16
CA THR A 412 -5.98 -35.85 4.60
C THR A 412 -6.60 -36.10 5.97
N MET A 413 -7.60 -36.96 6.03
CA MET A 413 -8.25 -37.38 7.27
C MET A 413 -7.74 -38.73 7.72
N LYS A 414 -7.21 -38.76 8.95
CA LYS A 414 -6.74 -39.98 9.59
C LYS A 414 -7.80 -40.55 10.52
N MET A 415 -8.24 -41.75 10.21
CA MET A 415 -9.31 -42.45 10.93
C MET A 415 -8.76 -43.66 11.69
N ASP A 416 -9.20 -43.87 12.94
CA ASP A 416 -8.75 -45.04 13.68
C ASP A 416 -9.33 -46.34 13.09
N GLY A 417 -8.44 -47.28 12.75
CA GLY A 417 -8.82 -48.57 12.16
C GLY A 417 -9.35 -48.49 10.72
N ALA A 418 -9.06 -47.41 9.98
CA ALA A 418 -9.26 -47.33 8.53
C ALA A 418 -8.08 -46.64 7.86
N GLU A 419 -7.95 -46.82 6.55
CA GLU A 419 -6.98 -46.08 5.75
C GLU A 419 -7.38 -44.60 5.59
N ASP A 420 -6.39 -43.75 5.31
CA ASP A 420 -6.58 -42.31 5.23
C ASP A 420 -7.51 -41.93 4.07
N THR A 421 -8.42 -40.99 4.33
CA THR A 421 -9.30 -40.42 3.31
C THR A 421 -8.67 -39.14 2.77
N MET A 422 -8.57 -39.04 1.44
CA MET A 422 -7.97 -37.89 0.77
C MET A 422 -8.97 -37.23 -0.18
N ALA A 423 -9.24 -35.95 0.07
CA ALA A 423 -10.18 -35.14 -0.69
C ALA A 423 -9.52 -33.86 -1.22
N HIS A 424 -10.02 -33.38 -2.35
CA HIS A 424 -9.58 -32.15 -2.99
C HIS A 424 -10.78 -31.23 -3.24
N THR A 425 -10.57 -29.92 -3.10
CA THR A 425 -11.56 -28.91 -3.47
C THR A 425 -10.89 -27.54 -3.68
N ALA A 426 -11.71 -26.52 -3.89
CA ALA A 426 -11.35 -25.12 -3.85
C ALA A 426 -12.53 -24.34 -3.28
N GLY A 427 -12.34 -23.08 -2.90
CA GLY A 427 -13.43 -22.25 -2.37
C GLY A 427 -13.15 -20.76 -2.44
N ARG A 428 -14.11 -19.97 -1.95
CA ARG A 428 -14.02 -18.52 -1.78
C ARG A 428 -14.55 -18.17 -0.40
N VAL A 429 -13.75 -17.44 0.38
CA VAL A 429 -14.10 -16.96 1.72
C VAL A 429 -14.35 -15.45 1.65
N PRO A 430 -15.52 -14.96 2.10
CA PRO A 430 -15.79 -13.54 2.11
C PRO A 430 -15.02 -12.86 3.25
N ILE A 431 -14.43 -11.71 2.95
CA ILE A 431 -13.60 -10.96 3.91
C ILE A 431 -14.02 -9.48 3.93
N TYR A 432 -13.51 -8.74 4.91
CA TYR A 432 -13.55 -7.28 4.94
C TYR A 432 -12.31 -6.73 5.64
N PHE A 433 -12.04 -5.44 5.43
CA PHE A 433 -10.97 -4.72 6.10
C PHE A 433 -11.55 -3.89 7.24
N GLU A 434 -10.98 -3.99 8.43
CA GLU A 434 -11.34 -3.19 9.60
C GLU A 434 -10.17 -2.28 9.96
N GLN A 435 -10.42 -0.97 10.04
CA GLN A 435 -9.47 -0.04 10.65
C GLN A 435 -9.55 -0.14 12.17
N ARG A 436 -8.43 -0.46 12.79
CA ARG A 436 -8.17 -0.33 14.23
C ARG A 436 -7.18 0.81 14.44
N GLU A 437 -7.04 1.30 15.68
CA GLU A 437 -6.28 2.52 16.03
C GLU A 437 -5.07 2.82 15.12
N ASN A 438 -4.14 1.86 15.01
CA ASN A 438 -2.91 2.01 14.22
C ASN A 438 -2.69 0.90 13.18
N ALA A 439 -3.72 0.13 12.82
CA ALA A 439 -3.57 -1.02 11.92
C ALA A 439 -4.85 -1.29 11.14
N ILE A 440 -4.70 -1.83 9.93
CA ILE A 440 -5.81 -2.35 9.15
C ILE A 440 -5.73 -3.87 9.17
N VAL A 441 -6.82 -4.50 9.60
CA VAL A 441 -6.90 -5.95 9.82
C VAL A 441 -7.83 -6.56 8.79
N LEU A 442 -7.40 -7.66 8.17
CA LEU A 442 -8.23 -8.47 7.30
C LEU A 442 -9.00 -9.47 8.17
N LEU A 443 -10.33 -9.46 8.07
CA LEU A 443 -11.21 -10.32 8.84
C LEU A 443 -12.17 -11.07 7.94
N ARG A 444 -12.59 -12.26 8.37
CA ARG A 444 -13.68 -13.00 7.72
C ARG A 444 -15.00 -12.24 7.91
N ASP A 445 -15.76 -12.08 6.84
CA ASP A 445 -17.13 -11.57 6.89
C ASP A 445 -18.10 -12.70 7.28
N GLU A 446 -18.52 -12.72 8.55
CA GLU A 446 -19.47 -13.71 9.06
C GLU A 446 -20.90 -13.54 8.53
N GLY A 447 -21.22 -12.37 7.95
CA GLY A 447 -22.53 -12.10 7.34
C GLY A 447 -22.71 -12.73 5.97
N ARG A 448 -21.62 -13.20 5.35
CA ARG A 448 -21.62 -13.85 4.03
C ARG A 448 -21.19 -15.32 4.14
N GLU A 449 -21.83 -16.18 3.34
CA GLU A 449 -21.52 -17.62 3.33
C GLU A 449 -20.22 -17.92 2.58
N VAL A 450 -19.48 -18.92 3.06
CA VAL A 450 -18.31 -19.46 2.38
C VAL A 450 -18.77 -20.39 1.26
N ILE A 451 -18.21 -20.20 0.06
CA ILE A 451 -18.59 -20.97 -1.12
C ILE A 451 -17.51 -21.99 -1.44
N PHE A 452 -17.86 -23.27 -1.51
CA PHE A 452 -16.97 -24.32 -1.98
C PHE A 452 -17.35 -24.75 -3.39
N TYR A 453 -16.33 -25.04 -4.20
CA TYR A 453 -16.50 -25.82 -5.42
C TYR A 453 -16.74 -27.29 -5.05
N ASP A 454 -17.04 -28.11 -6.06
CA ASP A 454 -17.27 -29.54 -5.83
C ASP A 454 -16.10 -30.21 -5.07
N VAL A 455 -16.40 -31.17 -4.20
CA VAL A 455 -15.38 -31.91 -3.43
C VAL A 455 -15.13 -33.25 -4.10
N GLY A 456 -13.95 -33.43 -4.67
CA GLY A 456 -13.53 -34.70 -5.27
C GLY A 456 -12.79 -35.58 -4.28
N PHE A 457 -12.93 -36.89 -4.45
CA PHE A 457 -12.29 -37.89 -3.58
C PHE A 457 -11.36 -38.77 -4.42
N ASN A 458 -10.09 -38.87 -4.02
CA ASN A 458 -9.14 -39.78 -4.66
C ASN A 458 -9.24 -41.20 -4.07
N ARG A 459 -9.50 -41.28 -2.77
CA ARG A 459 -9.67 -42.52 -2.01
C ARG A 459 -10.61 -42.26 -0.86
N MET A 460 -11.58 -43.16 -0.64
CA MET A 460 -12.64 -42.86 0.31
C MET A 460 -12.82 -43.76 1.53
N SER A 461 -12.46 -45.04 1.63
CA SER A 461 -13.01 -45.90 2.72
C SER A 461 -14.55 -45.97 2.71
N ASP A 462 -15.07 -47.18 2.52
CA ASP A 462 -16.51 -47.42 2.34
C ASP A 462 -17.34 -47.14 3.61
N LEU A 463 -16.70 -46.73 4.70
CA LEU A 463 -17.29 -46.43 6.01
C LEU A 463 -17.48 -44.91 6.24
N VAL A 464 -16.95 -44.09 5.35
CA VAL A 464 -16.97 -42.62 5.40
C VAL A 464 -18.14 -42.12 4.53
N ASP A 465 -18.78 -41.02 4.91
CA ASP A 465 -19.98 -40.47 4.24
C ASP A 465 -19.59 -39.18 3.51
N PRO A 466 -19.70 -39.09 2.17
CA PRO A 466 -19.21 -37.93 1.43
C PRO A 466 -19.83 -36.62 1.93
N ALA A 467 -21.10 -36.64 2.32
CA ALA A 467 -21.79 -35.46 2.83
C ALA A 467 -21.22 -34.95 4.16
N LYS A 468 -20.69 -35.85 4.99
CA LYS A 468 -20.06 -35.49 6.27
C LYS A 468 -18.65 -34.94 6.07
N VAL A 469 -17.91 -35.42 5.06
CA VAL A 469 -16.61 -34.82 4.69
C VAL A 469 -16.81 -33.40 4.15
N VAL A 470 -17.81 -33.19 3.29
CA VAL A 470 -18.15 -31.86 2.78
C VAL A 470 -18.51 -30.91 3.92
N ARG A 471 -19.29 -31.36 4.91
CA ARG A 471 -19.57 -30.54 6.11
C ARG A 471 -18.32 -30.20 6.92
N LEU A 472 -17.41 -31.15 7.09
CA LEU A 472 -16.13 -30.91 7.77
C LEU A 472 -15.31 -29.85 7.03
N LEU A 473 -15.25 -29.94 5.70
CA LEU A 473 -14.62 -28.94 4.83
C LEU A 473 -15.21 -27.55 5.02
N THR A 474 -16.53 -27.46 5.12
CA THR A 474 -17.24 -26.19 5.34
C THR A 474 -16.89 -25.52 6.68
N THR A 475 -16.50 -26.29 7.69
CA THR A 475 -16.09 -25.76 9.00
C THR A 475 -14.58 -25.50 9.09
N ALA A 476 -13.76 -26.41 8.56
CA ALA A 476 -12.31 -26.37 8.81
C ALA A 476 -11.57 -25.37 7.92
N VAL A 477 -11.98 -25.20 6.66
CA VAL A 477 -11.33 -24.26 5.74
C VAL A 477 -11.49 -22.81 6.17
N PRO A 478 -12.66 -22.34 6.67
CA PRO A 478 -12.76 -21.00 7.24
C PRO A 478 -11.86 -20.81 8.46
N GLY A 479 -11.65 -21.86 9.28
CA GLY A 479 -10.70 -21.83 10.39
C GLY A 479 -9.26 -21.60 9.92
N VAL A 480 -8.82 -22.30 8.87
CA VAL A 480 -7.52 -22.05 8.24
C VAL A 480 -7.41 -20.61 7.77
N VAL A 481 -8.46 -20.04 7.17
CA VAL A 481 -8.45 -18.64 6.69
C VAL A 481 -8.48 -17.62 7.82
N SER A 482 -9.06 -17.96 8.97
CA SER A 482 -9.03 -17.11 10.16
C SER A 482 -7.71 -17.21 10.93
N ASP A 483 -7.00 -18.33 10.81
CA ASP A 483 -5.66 -18.54 11.38
C ASP A 483 -4.55 -17.87 10.54
N LEU A 484 -4.82 -17.62 9.25
CA LEU A 484 -3.96 -16.93 8.27
C LEU A 484 -4.20 -15.42 8.32
#